data_AF-A0A6J6Z4Y5-F1
#
_entry.id   AF-A0A6J6Z4Y5-F1
#
_cell.length_a   1.000
_cell.length_b   1.000
_cell.length_c   1.000
_cell.angle_alpha   90.00
_cell.angle_beta   90.00
_cell.angle_gamma   90.00
#
_symmetry.space_group_name_H-M   'P 1'
#
loop_
_entity.id
_entity.type
_entity.pdbx_description
1 polymer ?
#
loop_
_entity_poly.entity_id
_entity_poly.type
_entity_poly.pdbx_seq_one_letter_code
_entity_poly.pdbx_strand_id
1 'polypeptide(L)'
;MQPRPSQVPGPPLWIGGNSALTRRRVVERAQGWLPMPQKRIPGSVHRTPPLENLDDLRILIEDVRSKAEAIGRTEPIDIGHSNRDAPSEPKRAVEWIQEAESIGVTWLIVNGQGETLPEAIDFISSFGEEVIRSHATSDSETTQH
;
A
#
# COMPACT_ATOMS: atom_id res chain seq x y z
N MET A 1 -11.99 0.52 -34.91
CA MET A 1 -11.40 -0.56 -34.08
C MET A 1 -10.50 0.13 -33.06
N GLN A 2 -10.68 -0.08 -31.76
CA GLN A 2 -9.76 0.48 -30.75
C GLN A 2 -8.57 -0.48 -30.57
N PRO A 3 -7.33 0.02 -30.39
CA PRO A 3 -6.18 -0.84 -30.15
C PRO A 3 -6.34 -1.60 -28.83
N ARG A 4 -6.02 -2.89 -28.83
CA ARG A 4 -5.96 -3.70 -27.61
C ARG A 4 -4.60 -3.51 -26.94
N PRO A 5 -4.51 -3.64 -25.59
CA PRO A 5 -3.22 -3.71 -24.92
C PRO A 5 -2.34 -4.79 -25.55
N SER A 6 -1.07 -4.46 -25.82
CA SER A 6 -0.09 -5.41 -26.37
C SER A 6 0.37 -6.45 -25.34
N GLN A 7 0.24 -6.14 -24.05
CA GLN A 7 0.56 -7.04 -22.95
C GLN A 7 -0.52 -8.13 -22.80
N VAL A 8 -0.09 -9.39 -22.66
CA VAL A 8 -0.93 -10.56 -22.38
C VAL A 8 -0.54 -11.10 -20.99
N PRO A 9 -1.49 -11.45 -20.08
CA PRO A 9 -2.95 -11.45 -20.26
C PRO A 9 -3.61 -10.06 -20.24
N GLY A 10 -2.83 -9.01 -19.93
CA GLY A 10 -3.27 -7.63 -19.79
C GLY A 10 -2.44 -6.95 -18.69
N PRO A 11 -2.61 -5.63 -18.47
CA PRO A 11 -2.02 -4.97 -17.32
C PRO A 11 -2.64 -5.49 -16.01
N PRO A 12 -1.89 -5.47 -14.89
CA PRO A 12 -2.42 -5.87 -13.59
C PRO A 12 -3.57 -4.96 -13.18
N LEU A 13 -4.66 -5.54 -12.69
CA LEU A 13 -5.82 -4.81 -12.20
C LEU A 13 -5.70 -4.55 -10.71
N TRP A 14 -5.87 -3.28 -10.33
CA TRP A 14 -5.89 -2.81 -8.96
C TRP A 14 -7.27 -2.25 -8.63
N ILE A 15 -7.81 -2.63 -7.47
CA ILE A 15 -9.13 -2.16 -7.02
C ILE A 15 -8.98 -1.28 -5.78
N GLY A 16 -9.63 -0.11 -5.78
CA GLY A 16 -9.62 0.82 -4.64
C GLY A 16 -10.81 0.67 -3.69
N GLY A 17 -10.59 1.02 -2.42
CA GLY A 17 -11.62 1.15 -1.37
C GLY A 17 -11.67 -0.02 -0.37
N ASN A 18 -12.43 0.15 0.72
CA ASN A 18 -12.33 -0.76 1.87
C ASN A 18 -13.54 -1.68 2.06
N SER A 19 -14.61 -1.53 1.27
CA SER A 19 -15.86 -2.28 1.51
C SER A 19 -15.65 -3.80 1.44
N ALA A 20 -16.49 -4.58 2.14
CA ALA A 20 -16.42 -6.04 2.06
C ALA A 20 -16.57 -6.57 0.62
N LEU A 21 -17.40 -5.92 -0.19
CA LEU A 21 -17.55 -6.23 -1.62
C LEU A 21 -16.28 -5.93 -2.42
N THR A 22 -15.60 -4.82 -2.12
CA THR A 22 -14.30 -4.47 -2.71
C THR A 22 -13.28 -5.56 -2.42
N ARG A 23 -13.10 -5.92 -1.14
CA ARG A 23 -12.11 -6.93 -0.72
C ARG A 23 -12.43 -8.31 -1.31
N ARG A 24 -13.70 -8.68 -1.42
CA ARG A 24 -14.11 -9.90 -2.16
C ARG A 24 -13.67 -9.85 -3.63
N ARG A 25 -13.90 -8.74 -4.33
CA ARG A 25 -13.50 -8.59 -5.75
C ARG A 25 -11.99 -8.62 -5.94
N VAL A 26 -11.24 -8.02 -5.01
CA VAL A 26 -9.78 -8.08 -4.99
C VAL A 26 -9.33 -9.53 -4.96
N VAL A 27 -9.81 -10.28 -3.97
CA VAL A 27 -9.48 -11.69 -3.77
C VAL A 27 -9.84 -12.54 -4.98
N GLU A 28 -11.02 -12.33 -5.58
CA GLU A 28 -11.48 -13.14 -6.72
C GLU A 28 -10.81 -12.79 -8.06
N ARG A 29 -10.38 -11.53 -8.28
CA ARG A 29 -10.10 -11.05 -9.66
C ARG A 29 -8.93 -10.09 -9.83
N ALA A 30 -8.40 -9.48 -8.77
CA ALA A 30 -7.40 -8.41 -8.91
C ALA A 30 -5.98 -8.89 -8.56
N GLN A 31 -4.97 -8.20 -9.12
CA GLN A 31 -3.57 -8.39 -8.76
C GLN A 31 -3.16 -7.45 -7.62
N GLY A 32 -3.87 -6.34 -7.43
CA GLY A 32 -3.60 -5.42 -6.33
C GLY A 32 -4.84 -4.82 -5.68
N TRP A 33 -4.64 -4.32 -4.47
CA TRP A 33 -5.62 -3.63 -3.67
C TRP A 33 -5.07 -2.28 -3.20
N LEU A 34 -5.89 -1.24 -3.34
CA LEU A 34 -5.60 0.10 -2.84
C LEU A 34 -6.61 0.48 -1.72
N PRO A 35 -6.35 0.07 -0.47
CA PRO A 35 -7.07 0.57 0.70
C PRO A 35 -7.08 2.12 0.71
N MET A 36 -8.24 2.69 1.02
CA MET A 36 -8.43 4.15 1.04
C MET A 36 -8.58 4.63 2.48
N PRO A 37 -7.78 5.61 2.95
CA PRO A 37 -7.92 6.16 4.29
C PRO A 37 -9.35 6.64 4.56
N GLN A 38 -9.93 6.22 5.67
CA GLN A 38 -11.30 6.58 6.03
C GLN A 38 -11.42 6.73 7.54
N LYS A 39 -11.83 7.92 8.00
CA LYS A 39 -12.05 8.18 9.43
C LYS A 39 -13.20 7.34 10.00
N ARG A 40 -13.14 7.03 11.29
CA ARG A 40 -14.29 6.51 12.04
C ARG A 40 -15.37 7.56 12.11
N ILE A 41 -16.58 7.20 11.71
CA ILE A 41 -17.76 8.04 11.81
C ILE A 41 -18.71 7.40 12.82
N PRO A 42 -18.81 7.93 14.05
CA PRO A 42 -19.74 7.41 15.06
C PRO A 42 -21.19 7.39 14.55
N GLY A 43 -21.89 6.27 14.73
CA GLY A 43 -23.28 6.12 14.27
C GLY A 43 -23.46 5.97 12.76
N SER A 44 -22.38 5.79 11.99
CA SER A 44 -22.49 5.62 10.55
C SER A 44 -23.12 4.28 10.16
N VAL A 45 -24.05 4.34 9.20
CA VAL A 45 -24.64 3.17 8.54
C VAL A 45 -23.75 2.67 7.38
N HIS A 46 -22.68 3.40 7.04
CA HIS A 46 -21.77 3.01 5.96
C HIS A 46 -20.99 1.76 6.35
N ARG A 47 -21.17 0.67 5.59
CA ARG A 47 -20.53 -0.64 5.79
C ARG A 47 -19.04 -0.67 5.42
N THR A 48 -18.43 0.49 5.18
CA THR A 48 -17.02 0.59 4.81
C THR A 48 -16.21 0.72 6.10
N PRO A 49 -15.33 -0.24 6.41
CA PRO A 49 -14.50 -0.17 7.62
C PRO A 49 -13.63 1.09 7.64
N PRO A 50 -13.33 1.63 8.83
CA PRO A 50 -12.35 2.69 8.98
C PRO A 50 -10.94 2.21 8.60
N LEU A 51 -10.10 3.17 8.28
CA LEU A 51 -8.68 3.00 8.02
C LEU A 51 -7.99 4.31 8.43
N GLU A 52 -7.64 4.41 9.71
CA GLU A 52 -7.02 5.60 10.32
C GLU A 52 -5.53 5.41 10.61
N ASN A 53 -5.07 4.16 10.75
CA ASN A 53 -3.70 3.81 11.08
C ASN A 53 -3.33 2.41 10.55
N LEU A 54 -2.07 2.00 10.79
CA LEU A 54 -1.56 0.69 10.37
C LEU A 54 -2.25 -0.49 11.08
N ASP A 55 -2.78 -0.33 12.30
CA ASP A 55 -3.54 -1.39 12.98
C ASP A 55 -4.87 -1.67 12.29
N ASP A 56 -5.61 -0.64 11.87
CA ASP A 56 -6.80 -0.82 11.04
C ASP A 56 -6.44 -1.51 9.72
N LEU A 57 -5.30 -1.13 9.12
CA LEU A 57 -4.84 -1.75 7.87
C LEU A 57 -4.52 -3.23 8.05
N ARG A 58 -3.81 -3.58 9.12
CA ARG A 58 -3.45 -4.96 9.48
C ARG A 58 -4.69 -5.85 9.53
N ILE A 59 -5.74 -5.42 10.21
CA ILE A 59 -7.02 -6.15 10.31
C ILE A 59 -7.63 -6.40 8.94
N LEU A 60 -7.62 -5.39 8.05
CA LEU A 60 -8.20 -5.55 6.71
C LEU A 60 -7.34 -6.44 5.80
N ILE A 61 -6.01 -6.39 5.93
CA ILE A 61 -5.09 -7.28 5.21
C ILE A 61 -5.30 -8.73 5.66
N GLU A 62 -5.45 -8.99 6.96
CA GLU A 62 -5.76 -10.32 7.50
C GLU A 62 -7.08 -10.87 6.95
N ASP A 63 -8.13 -10.04 6.86
CA ASP A 63 -9.41 -10.44 6.24
C ASP A 63 -9.26 -10.76 4.74
N VAL A 64 -8.43 -10.02 4.00
CA VAL A 64 -8.13 -10.32 2.58
C VAL A 64 -7.37 -11.64 2.46
N ARG A 65 -6.34 -11.86 3.28
CA ARG A 65 -5.54 -13.09 3.30
C ARG A 65 -6.41 -14.31 3.62
N SER A 66 -7.22 -14.24 4.68
CA SER A 66 -8.14 -15.31 5.07
C SER A 66 -9.13 -15.66 3.96
N LYS A 67 -9.69 -14.65 3.27
CA LYS A 67 -10.58 -14.88 2.12
C LYS A 67 -9.88 -15.49 0.92
N ALA A 68 -8.64 -15.09 0.65
CA ALA A 68 -7.83 -15.66 -0.43
C ALA A 68 -7.52 -17.14 -0.16
N GLU A 69 -7.13 -17.47 1.07
CA GLU A 69 -6.92 -18.85 1.51
C GLU A 69 -8.20 -19.69 1.39
N ALA A 70 -9.35 -19.15 1.83
CA ALA A 70 -10.63 -19.85 1.78
C ALA A 70 -11.09 -20.23 0.36
N ILE A 71 -10.62 -19.51 -0.68
CA ILE A 71 -10.90 -19.84 -2.08
C ILE A 71 -9.74 -20.60 -2.76
N GLY A 72 -8.69 -20.95 -2.01
CA GLY A 72 -7.51 -21.62 -2.53
C GLY A 72 -6.67 -20.78 -3.48
N ARG A 73 -6.75 -19.45 -3.40
CA ARG A 73 -5.93 -18.55 -4.23
C ARG A 73 -4.47 -18.68 -3.81
N THR A 74 -3.58 -18.82 -4.78
CA THR A 74 -2.12 -18.96 -4.54
C THR A 74 -1.33 -17.76 -5.06
N GLU A 75 -1.90 -17.00 -5.99
CA GLU A 75 -1.30 -15.80 -6.54
C GLU A 75 -1.33 -14.67 -5.50
N PRO A 76 -0.22 -13.93 -5.32
CA PRO A 76 -0.16 -12.83 -4.37
C PRO A 76 -1.15 -11.71 -4.75
N ILE A 77 -1.44 -10.87 -3.76
CA ILE A 77 -2.19 -9.62 -3.93
C ILE A 77 -1.27 -8.50 -3.48
N ASP A 78 -0.92 -7.61 -4.38
CA ASP A 78 -0.18 -6.39 -4.03
C ASP A 78 -1.06 -5.46 -3.19
N ILE A 79 -0.47 -4.79 -2.20
CA ILE A 79 -1.20 -3.91 -1.29
C ILE A 79 -0.52 -2.55 -1.29
N GLY A 80 -1.23 -1.55 -1.79
CA GLY A 80 -0.78 -0.16 -1.84
C GLY A 80 -1.24 0.63 -0.62
N HIS A 81 -0.33 1.36 0.02
CA HIS A 81 -0.69 2.30 1.09
C HIS A 81 -0.04 3.66 0.88
N SER A 82 -0.70 4.74 1.29
CA SER A 82 -0.10 6.07 1.21
C SER A 82 0.86 6.27 2.38
N ASN A 83 2.01 6.91 2.13
CA ASN A 83 2.94 7.29 3.17
C ASN A 83 2.50 8.52 3.99
N ARG A 84 1.25 8.99 3.83
CA ARG A 84 0.75 10.21 4.50
C ARG A 84 0.96 10.20 6.00
N ASP A 85 0.85 9.03 6.62
CA ASP A 85 0.94 8.86 8.07
C ASP A 85 2.38 8.55 8.53
N ALA A 86 3.35 8.48 7.59
CA ALA A 86 4.76 8.31 7.90
C ALA A 86 5.35 9.60 8.51
N PRO A 87 6.26 9.48 9.50
CA PRO A 87 7.01 10.63 10.02
C PRO A 87 7.81 11.34 8.93
N SER A 88 7.98 12.67 9.04
CA SER A 88 8.84 13.44 8.14
C SER A 88 10.34 13.25 8.40
N GLU A 89 10.71 12.81 9.60
CA GLU A 89 12.10 12.47 9.94
C GLU A 89 12.51 11.17 9.22
N PRO A 90 13.57 11.16 8.39
CA PRO A 90 13.90 10.04 7.52
C PRO A 90 14.05 8.70 8.23
N LYS A 91 14.76 8.66 9.37
CA LYS A 91 14.96 7.41 10.12
C LYS A 91 13.63 6.83 10.61
N ARG A 92 12.77 7.67 11.19
CA ARG A 92 11.45 7.25 11.65
C ARG A 92 10.50 6.93 10.50
N ALA A 93 10.69 7.54 9.33
CA ALA A 93 10.00 7.17 8.11
C ALA A 93 10.37 5.75 7.69
N VAL A 94 11.67 5.39 7.70
CA VAL A 94 12.13 4.02 7.41
C VAL A 94 11.55 3.01 8.40
N GLU A 95 11.57 3.29 9.71
CA GLU A 95 10.96 2.44 10.73
C GLU A 95 9.46 2.21 10.48
N TRP A 96 8.72 3.26 10.10
CA TRP A 96 7.31 3.16 9.75
C TRP A 96 7.07 2.35 8.47
N ILE A 97 7.95 2.49 7.46
CA ILE A 97 7.89 1.72 6.21
C ILE A 97 8.07 0.22 6.51
N GLN A 98 9.03 -0.13 7.36
CA GLN A 98 9.26 -1.51 7.80
C GLN A 98 8.06 -2.06 8.57
N GLU A 99 7.41 -1.24 9.41
CA GLU A 99 6.15 -1.63 10.07
C GLU A 99 5.05 -1.90 9.04
N ALA A 100 4.84 -1.01 8.06
CA ALA A 100 3.86 -1.18 7.00
C ALA A 100 4.13 -2.45 6.15
N GLU A 101 5.39 -2.71 5.84
CA GLU A 101 5.83 -3.92 5.13
C GLU A 101 5.52 -5.18 5.96
N SER A 102 5.83 -5.17 7.25
CA SER A 102 5.59 -6.31 8.15
C SER A 102 4.12 -6.74 8.22
N ILE A 103 3.18 -5.81 7.98
CA ILE A 103 1.74 -6.13 7.95
C ILE A 103 1.26 -6.60 6.58
N GLY A 104 2.07 -6.44 5.53
CA GLY A 104 1.79 -6.90 4.17
C GLY A 104 1.64 -5.82 3.12
N VAL A 105 2.00 -4.56 3.40
CA VAL A 105 2.08 -3.53 2.37
C VAL A 105 3.22 -3.86 1.42
N THR A 106 2.95 -3.88 0.12
CA THR A 106 3.96 -4.17 -0.92
C THR A 106 4.28 -2.94 -1.79
N TRP A 107 3.43 -1.90 -1.73
CA TRP A 107 3.64 -0.65 -2.44
C TRP A 107 3.33 0.56 -1.57
N LEU A 108 4.17 1.60 -1.65
CA LEU A 108 3.93 2.89 -1.02
C LEU A 108 3.68 3.98 -2.05
N ILE A 109 2.61 4.76 -1.83
CA ILE A 109 2.30 5.96 -2.60
C ILE A 109 2.84 7.16 -1.82
N VAL A 110 3.91 7.75 -2.35
CA VAL A 110 4.57 8.92 -1.79
C VAL A 110 4.03 10.18 -2.46
N ASN A 111 3.43 11.06 -1.68
CA ASN A 111 3.03 12.37 -2.18
C ASN A 111 4.24 13.31 -2.15
N GLY A 112 4.64 13.79 -3.34
CA GLY A 112 5.69 14.79 -3.49
C GLY A 112 5.43 16.04 -2.64
N GLN A 113 6.50 16.66 -2.15
CA GLN A 113 6.46 17.95 -1.45
C GLN A 113 7.08 19.04 -2.31
N GLY A 114 6.72 20.30 -2.03
CA GLY A 114 7.22 21.48 -2.76
C GLY A 114 6.14 22.13 -3.63
N GLU A 115 6.20 23.47 -3.73
CA GLU A 115 5.33 24.29 -4.58
C GLU A 115 6.02 24.68 -5.90
N THR A 116 7.34 24.52 -5.97
CA THR A 116 8.15 24.82 -7.16
C THR A 116 8.88 23.58 -7.69
N LEU A 117 9.32 23.64 -8.96
CA LEU A 117 10.10 22.55 -9.56
C LEU A 117 11.40 22.25 -8.81
N PRO A 118 12.23 23.25 -8.40
CA PRO A 118 13.41 22.98 -7.59
C PRO A 118 13.08 22.27 -6.27
N GLU A 119 12.06 22.73 -5.54
CA GLU A 119 11.64 22.10 -4.28
C GLU A 119 11.18 20.66 -4.48
N ALA A 120 10.45 20.36 -5.55
CA ALA A 120 10.03 19.01 -5.88
C ALA A 120 11.22 18.10 -6.21
N ILE A 121 12.22 18.61 -6.94
CA ILE A 121 13.45 17.87 -7.25
C ILE A 121 14.25 17.59 -5.96
N ASP A 122 14.37 18.59 -5.08
CA ASP A 122 15.05 18.45 -3.80
C ASP A 122 14.36 17.38 -2.94
N PHE A 123 13.02 17.42 -2.85
CA PHE A 123 12.25 16.40 -2.14
C PHE A 123 12.50 14.99 -2.70
N ILE A 124 12.41 14.80 -4.02
CA ILE A 124 12.62 13.49 -4.65
C ILE A 124 14.04 12.98 -4.37
N SER A 125 15.04 13.87 -4.46
CA SER A 125 16.43 13.54 -4.25
C SER A 125 16.69 13.14 -2.79
N SER A 126 16.28 13.96 -1.83
CA SER A 126 16.43 13.65 -0.39
C SER A 126 15.67 12.38 0.00
N PHE A 127 14.44 12.18 -0.51
CA PHE A 127 13.68 10.96 -0.23
C PHE A 127 14.38 9.70 -0.79
N GLY A 128 14.95 9.80 -1.99
CA GLY A 128 15.73 8.72 -2.59
C GLY A 128 16.96 8.34 -1.78
N GLU A 129 17.71 9.34 -1.31
CA GLU A 129 18.95 9.13 -0.56
C GLU A 129 18.72 8.72 0.90
N GLU A 130 17.81 9.40 1.59
CA GLU A 130 17.67 9.27 3.05
C GLU A 130 16.66 8.19 3.46
N VAL A 131 15.67 7.89 2.60
CA VAL A 131 14.61 6.90 2.89
C VAL A 131 14.77 5.65 2.05
N ILE A 132 14.74 5.75 0.72
CA ILE A 132 14.76 4.56 -0.16
C ILE A 132 16.08 3.78 -0.01
N ARG A 133 17.22 4.46 -0.08
CA ARG A 133 18.53 3.80 0.04
C ARG A 133 18.76 3.23 1.45
N SER A 134 18.32 3.94 2.49
CA SER A 134 18.43 3.49 3.88
C SER A 134 17.61 2.23 4.16
N HIS A 135 16.36 2.16 3.64
CA HIS A 135 15.51 0.98 3.74
C HIS A 135 16.16 -0.22 3.02
N ALA A 136 16.62 -0.04 1.78
CA ALA A 136 17.26 -1.11 1.00
C ALA A 136 18.54 -1.68 1.65
N THR A 137 19.30 -0.84 2.36
CA THR A 137 20.50 -1.28 3.08
C THR A 137 20.15 -2.10 4.33
N SER A 138 19.07 -1.73 5.03
CA SER A 138 18.59 -2.43 6.23
C SER A 138 18.09 -3.85 5.93
N ASP A 139 17.47 -4.06 4.77
CA ASP A 139 17.02 -5.40 4.32
C ASP A 139 18.20 -6.34 4.03
N SER A 140 19.32 -5.78 3.56
CA SER A 140 20.53 -6.52 3.23
C SER A 140 21.26 -7.05 4.47
N GLU A 141 21.19 -6.32 5.59
CA GLU A 141 21.77 -6.75 6.88
C GLU A 141 20.91 -7.83 7.57
N THR A 142 19.58 -7.77 7.40
CA THR A 142 18.64 -8.72 8.02
C THR A 142 18.71 -10.13 7.39
N THR A 143 19.18 -10.22 6.14
CA THR A 143 19.25 -11.49 5.39
C THR A 143 20.52 -12.33 5.70
N GLN A 144 21.42 -11.85 6.57
CA GLN A 144 22.70 -12.53 6.89
C GLN A 144 22.69 -13.45 8.13
N HIS A 145 21.53 -13.81 8.70
CA HIS A 145 21.45 -14.69 9.87
C HIS A 145 20.60 -15.95 9.66
#